data_AF-A0A2S1SYU3-F1
#
_entry.id   AF-A0A2S1SYU3-F1
#
_cell.length_a   1.000
_cell.length_b   1.000
_cell.length_c   1.000
_cell.angle_alpha   90.00
_cell.angle_beta   90.00
_cell.angle_gamma   90.00
#
_symmetry.space_group_name_H-M   'P 1'
#
loop_
_entity.id
_entity.type
_entity.pdbx_description
1 polymer ?
#
loop_
_entity_poly.entity_id
_entity_poly.type
_entity_poly.pdbx_seq_one_letter_code
_entity_poly.pdbx_strand_id
1 'polypeptide(L)'
;MVLLLIVDGANVVGSVPDGWWRDRRGAAERLRDGLVPLAEEGISGRPGPVEVVLVVEGRARGVGSVPGVRVEDAPGSGDDRVVELVRENAGRSAVVVTADRGLRERVEALGAEVVGPRAVRRG
;
A
#
# COMPACT_ATOMS: atom_id res chain seq x y z
N MET A 1 7.75 16.68 -8.10
CA MET A 1 6.74 15.59 -8.09
C MET A 1 6.59 15.10 -6.66
N VAL A 2 5.37 14.80 -6.24
CA VAL A 2 5.07 14.24 -4.91
C VAL A 2 5.39 12.74 -4.92
N LEU A 3 6.00 12.23 -3.84
CA LEU A 3 6.31 10.81 -3.65
C LEU A 3 5.02 9.98 -3.73
N LEU A 4 5.06 8.86 -4.47
CA LEU A 4 3.98 7.89 -4.51
C LEU A 4 4.23 6.76 -3.50
N LEU A 5 3.32 6.56 -2.56
CA LEU A 5 3.33 5.46 -1.60
C LEU A 5 2.29 4.40 -2.00
N ILE A 6 2.75 3.25 -2.46
CA ILE A 6 1.89 2.12 -2.85
C ILE A 6 1.90 1.09 -1.73
N VAL A 7 0.74 0.80 -1.16
CA VAL A 7 0.57 -0.09 -0.02
C VAL A 7 -0.05 -1.40 -0.47
N ASP A 8 0.66 -2.49 -0.29
CA ASP A 8 0.13 -3.85 -0.45
C ASP A 8 -0.79 -4.17 0.73
N GLY A 9 -2.10 -4.03 0.52
CA GLY A 9 -3.09 -4.15 1.59
C GLY A 9 -3.14 -5.53 2.22
N ALA A 10 -3.02 -6.60 1.42
CA ALA A 10 -3.07 -7.96 1.92
C ALA A 10 -1.86 -8.30 2.79
N ASN A 11 -0.65 -7.88 2.37
CA ASN A 11 0.58 -8.09 3.14
C ASN A 11 0.62 -7.24 4.43
N VAL A 12 0.17 -5.99 4.36
CA VAL A 12 0.16 -5.09 5.53
C VAL A 12 -0.87 -5.52 6.57
N VAL A 13 -2.09 -5.88 6.14
CA VAL A 13 -3.09 -6.48 7.04
C VAL A 13 -2.59 -7.82 7.60
N GLY A 14 -2.03 -8.66 6.73
CA GLY A 14 -1.54 -10.00 7.05
C GLY A 14 -0.43 -10.05 8.10
N SER A 15 0.29 -8.94 8.31
CA SER A 15 1.43 -8.89 9.21
C SER A 15 1.10 -8.49 10.67
N VAL A 16 -0.19 -8.38 11.04
CA VAL A 16 -0.64 -8.40 12.45
C VAL A 16 -1.53 -9.62 12.69
N PRO A 17 -1.37 -10.37 13.80
CA PRO A 17 -2.31 -11.40 14.21
C PRO A 17 -3.52 -10.81 14.97
N ASP A 18 -4.26 -9.89 14.33
CA ASP A 18 -5.39 -9.16 14.95
C ASP A 18 -6.78 -9.79 14.68
N GLY A 19 -6.82 -10.97 14.07
CA GLY A 19 -8.08 -11.61 13.70
C GLY A 19 -8.64 -11.22 12.32
N TRP A 20 -7.87 -10.50 11.48
CA TRP A 20 -8.30 -10.04 10.15
C TRP A 20 -8.98 -11.11 9.27
N TRP A 21 -8.70 -12.40 9.48
CA TRP A 21 -9.27 -13.47 8.66
C TRP A 21 -10.78 -13.60 8.79
N ARG A 22 -11.34 -13.11 9.91
CA ARG A 22 -12.78 -13.09 10.17
C ARG A 22 -13.50 -12.00 9.38
N ASP A 23 -12.82 -10.88 9.13
CA ASP A 23 -13.36 -9.73 8.41
C ASP A 23 -12.26 -9.03 7.60
N ARG A 24 -12.07 -9.53 6.37
CA ARG A 24 -11.05 -9.03 5.45
C ARG A 24 -11.31 -7.59 5.02
N ARG A 25 -12.58 -7.27 4.73
CA ARG A 25 -12.98 -5.96 4.22
C ARG A 25 -12.81 -4.91 5.31
N GLY A 26 -13.33 -5.16 6.52
CA GLY A 26 -13.16 -4.23 7.63
C GLY A 26 -11.69 -4.07 8.05
N ALA A 27 -10.85 -5.11 7.91
CA ALA A 27 -9.41 -4.96 8.13
C ALA A 27 -8.75 -4.01 7.11
N ALA A 28 -9.12 -4.11 5.83
CA ALA A 28 -8.65 -3.18 4.80
C ALA A 28 -9.18 -1.76 4.99
N GLU A 29 -10.43 -1.58 5.46
CA GLU A 29 -10.99 -0.26 5.81
C GLU A 29 -10.21 0.38 6.96
N ARG A 30 -9.93 -0.37 8.03
CA ARG A 30 -9.11 0.11 9.15
C ARG A 30 -7.70 0.49 8.71
N LEU A 31 -7.09 -0.30 7.82
CA LEU A 31 -5.81 0.05 7.22
C LEU A 31 -5.91 1.36 6.43
N ARG A 32 -6.87 1.48 5.51
CA ARG A 32 -7.11 2.71 4.71
C ARG A 32 -7.22 3.94 5.61
N ASP A 33 -8.03 3.86 6.66
CA ASP A 33 -8.27 4.99 7.56
C ASP A 33 -7.00 5.36 8.34
N GLY A 34 -6.20 4.37 8.73
CA GLY A 34 -4.88 4.58 9.35
C GLY A 34 -3.83 5.20 8.43
N LEU A 35 -3.99 5.09 7.11
CA LEU A 35 -3.09 5.70 6.12
C LEU A 35 -3.38 7.18 5.88
N VAL A 36 -4.59 7.67 6.19
CA VAL A 36 -5.01 9.06 5.90
C VAL A 36 -4.02 10.11 6.42
N PRO A 37 -3.53 10.05 7.68
CA PRO A 37 -2.58 11.04 8.18
C PRO A 37 -1.25 11.05 7.41
N LEU A 38 -0.85 9.90 6.83
CA LEU A 38 0.42 9.77 6.12
C LEU A 38 0.42 10.55 4.81
N ALA A 39 -0.74 10.85 4.21
CA ALA A 39 -0.82 11.65 2.99
C ALA A 39 -0.20 13.05 3.19
N GLU A 40 -0.37 13.64 4.37
CA GLU A 40 0.20 14.94 4.72
C GLU A 40 1.55 14.80 5.42
N GLU A 41 1.69 13.83 6.34
CA GLU A 41 2.89 13.68 7.18
C GLU A 41 4.06 12.99 6.46
N GLY A 42 3.76 12.10 5.50
CA GLY A 42 4.71 11.15 4.92
C GLY A 42 5.00 9.96 5.83
N ILE A 43 6.13 9.28 5.59
CA ILE A 43 6.61 8.15 6.39
C ILE A 43 8.03 8.44 6.90
N SER A 44 8.54 7.62 7.82
CA SER A 44 9.89 7.80 8.36
C SER A 44 10.96 7.90 7.26
N GLY A 45 11.76 8.97 7.34
CA GLY A 45 12.79 9.32 6.35
C GLY A 45 12.27 9.91 5.03
N ARG A 46 10.95 10.03 4.85
CA ARG A 46 10.31 10.55 3.63
C ARG A 46 9.16 11.48 4.03
N PRO A 47 9.46 12.74 4.37
CA PRO A 47 8.45 13.69 4.82
C PRO A 47 7.42 13.97 3.72
N GLY A 48 6.19 14.24 4.15
CA GLY A 48 5.09 14.53 3.25
C GLY A 48 5.16 15.92 2.60
N PRO A 49 4.19 16.23 1.71
CA PRO A 49 3.05 15.37 1.37
C PRO A 49 3.47 14.16 0.51
N VAL A 50 2.66 13.10 0.52
CA VAL A 50 2.79 11.92 -0.34
C VAL A 50 1.43 11.52 -0.93
N GLU A 51 1.43 10.97 -2.13
CA GLU A 51 0.24 10.36 -2.74
C GLU A 51 0.12 8.92 -2.24
N VAL A 52 -0.98 8.54 -1.59
CA VAL A 52 -1.16 7.18 -1.06
C VAL A 52 -2.13 6.37 -1.92
N VAL A 53 -1.68 5.18 -2.32
CA VAL A 53 -2.49 4.18 -3.02
C VAL A 53 -2.50 2.88 -2.23
N LEU A 54 -3.67 2.45 -1.77
CA LEU A 54 -3.88 1.15 -1.14
C LEU A 54 -4.39 0.15 -2.18
N VAL A 55 -3.66 -0.94 -2.39
CA VAL A 55 -4.09 -2.04 -3.26
C VAL A 55 -4.81 -3.09 -2.41
N VAL A 56 -6.04 -3.43 -2.81
CA VAL A 56 -6.85 -4.47 -2.15
C VAL A 56 -7.22 -5.58 -3.13
N GLU A 57 -7.39 -6.80 -2.63
CA GLU A 57 -7.68 -7.97 -3.46
C GLU A 57 -8.76 -8.87 -2.82
N GLY A 58 -9.28 -9.81 -3.62
CA GLY A 58 -10.19 -10.86 -3.16
C GLY A 58 -11.40 -10.31 -2.38
N ARG A 59 -11.56 -10.76 -1.13
CA ARG A 59 -12.69 -10.39 -0.26
C ARG A 59 -12.61 -8.96 0.32
N ALA A 60 -11.47 -8.29 0.15
CA ALA A 60 -11.31 -6.89 0.55
C ALA A 60 -11.64 -5.91 -0.58
N ARG A 61 -11.95 -6.39 -1.80
CA ARG A 61 -12.36 -5.52 -2.91
C ARG A 61 -13.64 -4.74 -2.60
N GLY A 62 -13.81 -3.61 -3.28
CA GLY A 62 -14.92 -2.70 -3.06
C GLY A 62 -14.79 -1.83 -1.81
N VAL A 63 -13.61 -1.79 -1.18
CA VAL A 63 -13.28 -0.76 -0.19
C VAL A 63 -13.16 0.57 -0.92
N GLY A 64 -13.97 1.55 -0.50
CA GLY A 64 -13.99 2.87 -1.13
C GLY A 64 -12.74 3.68 -0.83
N SER A 65 -12.34 4.54 -1.77
CA SER A 65 -11.35 5.60 -1.52
C SER A 65 -11.90 6.65 -0.55
N VAL A 66 -11.00 7.35 0.14
CA VAL A 66 -11.31 8.49 1.02
C VAL A 66 -10.33 9.64 0.72
N PRO A 67 -10.62 10.89 1.12
CA PRO A 67 -9.66 11.98 0.98
C PRO A 67 -8.29 11.60 1.59
N GLY A 68 -7.22 11.76 0.80
CA GLY A 68 -5.86 11.39 1.17
C GLY A 68 -5.43 9.95 0.82
N VAL A 69 -6.37 9.03 0.55
CA VAL A 69 -6.04 7.63 0.23
C VAL A 69 -6.89 7.12 -0.93
N ARG A 70 -6.25 6.88 -2.07
CA ARG A 70 -6.84 6.17 -3.20
C ARG A 70 -6.78 4.67 -2.95
N VAL A 71 -7.86 3.95 -3.26
CA VAL A 71 -7.94 2.49 -3.17
C VAL A 71 -8.10 1.92 -4.57
N GLU A 72 -7.29 0.92 -4.89
CA GLU A 72 -7.28 0.21 -6.17
C GLU A 72 -7.63 -1.27 -5.93
N ASP A 73 -8.71 -1.73 -6.55
CA ASP A 73 -9.08 -3.15 -6.54
C ASP A 73 -8.20 -3.92 -7.55
N ALA A 74 -7.45 -4.91 -7.07
CA ALA A 74 -6.74 -5.84 -7.92
C ALA A 74 -7.72 -6.84 -8.56
N PRO A 75 -7.82 -6.90 -9.90
CA PRO A 75 -8.71 -7.87 -10.56
C PRO A 75 -8.29 -9.32 -10.27
N GLY A 76 -6.97 -9.54 -10.18
CA GLY A 76 -6.34 -10.79 -9.77
C GLY A 76 -5.55 -10.61 -8.47
N SER A 77 -4.22 -10.83 -8.56
CA SER A 77 -3.29 -10.69 -7.43
C SER A 77 -2.98 -9.23 -7.11
N GLY A 78 -2.92 -8.92 -5.81
CA GLY A 78 -2.43 -7.62 -5.31
C GLY A 78 -1.02 -7.30 -5.79
N ASP A 79 -0.12 -8.28 -5.78
CA ASP A 79 1.28 -8.13 -6.21
C ASP A 79 1.38 -7.64 -7.66
N ASP A 80 0.60 -8.25 -8.56
CA ASP A 80 0.62 -7.87 -9.96
C ASP A 80 0.09 -6.45 -10.16
N ARG A 81 -0.96 -6.07 -9.42
CA ARG A 81 -1.48 -4.70 -9.48
C ARG A 81 -0.48 -3.68 -8.92
N VAL A 82 0.25 -4.01 -7.86
CA VAL A 82 1.33 -3.16 -7.34
C VAL A 82 2.42 -2.96 -8.39
N VAL A 83 2.87 -4.03 -9.06
CA VAL A 83 3.88 -3.96 -10.13
C VAL A 83 3.40 -3.12 -11.31
N GLU A 84 2.13 -3.27 -11.71
CA GLU A 84 1.51 -2.43 -12.73
C GLU A 84 1.51 -0.95 -12.34
N LEU A 85 1.07 -0.61 -11.12
CA LEU A 85 1.06 0.77 -10.63
C LEU A 85 2.46 1.40 -10.61
N VAL A 86 3.49 0.64 -10.23
CA VAL A 86 4.89 1.10 -10.30
C VAL A 86 5.29 1.38 -11.76
N ARG A 87 4.96 0.48 -12.69
CA ARG A 87 5.26 0.65 -14.12
C ARG A 87 4.53 1.84 -14.73
N GLU A 88 3.25 2.02 -14.41
CA GLU A 88 2.42 3.15 -14.85
C GLU A 88 2.98 4.51 -14.36
N ASN A 89 3.70 4.50 -13.24
CA ASN A 89 4.30 5.69 -12.64
C ASN A 89 5.84 5.74 -12.79
N ALA A 90 6.39 5.03 -13.78
CA ALA A 90 7.81 5.05 -14.07
C ALA A 90 8.34 6.49 -14.28
N GLY A 91 9.48 6.80 -13.67
CA GLY A 91 10.05 8.16 -13.66
C GLY A 91 9.58 9.05 -12.50
N ARG A 92 8.64 8.59 -11.67
CA ARG A 92 8.32 9.18 -10.37
C ARG A 92 9.06 8.44 -9.25
N SER A 93 9.39 9.14 -8.17
CA SER A 93 9.79 8.47 -6.92
C SER A 93 8.59 7.69 -6.38
N ALA A 94 8.75 6.38 -6.23
CA ALA A 94 7.74 5.47 -5.70
C ALA A 94 8.33 4.61 -4.58
N VAL A 95 7.55 4.43 -3.51
CA VAL A 95 7.86 3.53 -2.40
C VAL A 95 6.74 2.52 -2.28
N VAL A 96 7.10 1.24 -2.29
CA VAL A 96 6.17 0.12 -2.07
C VAL A 96 6.29 -0.34 -0.62
N VAL A 97 5.14 -0.48 0.04
CA VAL A 97 5.05 -1.00 1.41
C VAL A 97 4.67 -2.47 1.34
N THR A 98 5.65 -3.36 1.52
CA THR A 98 5.45 -4.82 1.57
C THR A 98 6.61 -5.50 2.30
N ALA A 99 6.32 -6.66 2.90
CA ALA A 99 7.33 -7.59 3.39
C ALA A 99 7.55 -8.78 2.45
N ASP A 100 6.81 -8.87 1.34
CA ASP A 100 7.00 -9.93 0.36
C ASP A 100 8.32 -9.74 -0.42
N ARG A 101 9.15 -10.79 -0.47
CA ARG A 101 10.46 -10.73 -1.12
C ARG A 101 10.37 -10.79 -2.63
N GLY A 102 9.45 -11.58 -3.18
CA GLY A 102 9.26 -11.68 -4.62
C GLY A 102 8.69 -10.41 -5.21
N LEU A 103 7.70 -9.80 -4.55
CA LEU A 103 7.18 -8.50 -4.92
C LEU A 103 8.26 -7.42 -4.83
N ARG A 104 9.06 -7.40 -3.74
CA ARG A 104 10.19 -6.48 -3.58
C ARG A 104 11.13 -6.54 -4.77
N GLU A 105 11.63 -7.72 -5.12
CA GLU A 105 12.56 -7.90 -6.24
C GLU A 105 11.98 -7.36 -7.54
N ARG A 106 10.68 -7.62 -7.80
CA ARG A 106 9.98 -7.16 -9.01
C ARG A 106 9.85 -5.64 -9.09
N VAL A 107 9.54 -4.96 -7.98
CA VAL A 107 9.33 -3.50 -7.99
C VAL A 107 10.64 -2.72 -7.91
N GLU A 108 11.66 -3.24 -7.21
CA GLU A 108 13.01 -2.67 -7.20
C GLU A 108 13.64 -2.71 -8.60
N ALA A 109 13.40 -3.79 -9.37
CA ALA A 109 13.81 -3.87 -10.78
C ALA A 109 13.15 -2.79 -11.67
N LEU A 110 12.05 -2.19 -11.23
CA LEU A 110 11.38 -1.07 -11.90
C LEU A 110 11.77 0.30 -11.32
N GLY A 111 12.70 0.33 -10.36
CA GLY A 111 13.22 1.56 -9.75
C GLY A 111 12.42 2.07 -8.54
N ALA A 112 11.48 1.29 -8.01
CA ALA A 112 10.80 1.64 -6.76
C ALA A 112 11.66 1.27 -5.54
N GLU A 113 11.55 2.06 -4.47
CA GLU A 113 12.10 1.70 -3.16
C GLU A 113 11.09 0.84 -2.38
N VAL A 114 11.56 0.03 -1.42
CA VAL A 114 10.68 -0.84 -0.63
C VAL A 114 10.88 -0.64 0.87
N VAL A 115 9.77 -0.50 1.59
CA VAL A 115 9.74 -0.47 3.07
C VAL A 115 8.79 -1.55 3.61
N GLY A 116 9.04 -2.00 4.84
CA GLY A 116 8.19 -3.01 5.47
C GLY A 116 6.89 -2.43 6.02
N PRO A 117 5.88 -3.29 6.34
CA PRO A 117 4.58 -2.88 6.88
C PRO A 117 4.62 -1.97 8.11
N ARG A 118 5.68 -2.05 8.93
CA ARG A 118 5.88 -1.17 10.10
C ARG A 118 5.98 0.31 9.73
N ALA A 119 6.32 0.66 8.49
CA ALA A 119 6.43 2.05 8.04
C ALA A 119 5.08 2.78 8.03
N VAL A 120 3.97 2.04 7.92
CA VAL A 120 2.61 2.61 7.83
C VAL A 120 1.68 2.18 8.94
N ARG A 121 2.17 1.31 9.84
CA ARG A 121 1.43 0.92 11.04
C ARG A 121 1.96 1.70 12.22
N ARG A 122 1.10 2.54 12.80
CA ARG A 122 1.35 3.09 14.13
C ARG A 122 1.16 1.93 15.12
N GLY A 123 2.21 1.65 15.90
CA GLY A 123 2.13 0.70 17.03
C GLY A 123 1.31 1.26 18.16
#